data_AF-A0A6G0F356-F1
#
_entry.id   AF-A0A6G0F356-F1
#
_cell.length_a   1.000
_cell.length_b   1.000
_cell.length_c   1.000
_cell.angle_alpha   90.00
_cell.angle_beta   90.00
_cell.angle_gamma   90.00
#
_symmetry.space_group_name_H-M   'P 1'
#
loop_
_entity.id
_entity.type
_entity.pdbx_description
1 polymer ?
#
loop_
_entity_poly.entity_id
_entity_poly.type
_entity_poly.pdbx_seq_one_letter_code
_entity_poly.pdbx_strand_id
1 'polypeptide(L)' 'MFQDSPIYDRLIAERGDIPLQVRREAERVSRDLEFVLQPLQSPGRPPAPRGQAAPAPAWQRTALPPGPASL' A
#
# COMPACT_ATOMS: atom_id res chain seq x y z
N MET A 1 -5.19 19.79 -9.02
CA MET A 1 -6.34 19.77 -8.09
C MET A 1 -7.03 18.42 -8.25
N PHE A 2 -6.83 17.47 -7.35
CA PHE A 2 -7.53 16.17 -7.32
C PHE A 2 -8.86 16.30 -6.57
N GLN A 3 -9.57 17.42 -6.76
CA GLN A 3 -10.44 17.97 -5.72
C GLN A 3 -11.81 17.30 -5.57
N ASP A 4 -12.20 16.43 -6.49
CA ASP A 4 -13.37 15.57 -6.29
C ASP A 4 -13.04 14.31 -7.07
N SER A 5 -12.49 13.28 -6.42
CA SER A 5 -12.42 11.98 -7.08
C SER A 5 -13.82 11.38 -6.99
N PRO A 6 -14.67 11.52 -8.02
CA PRO A 6 -16.12 11.32 -7.89
C PRO A 6 -16.48 9.86 -7.60
N ILE A 7 -15.48 8.98 -7.70
CA ILE A 7 -15.56 7.57 -7.40
C ILE A 7 -15.75 7.32 -5.91
N TYR A 8 -15.06 8.04 -5.02
CA TYR A 8 -15.10 7.70 -3.60
C TYR A 8 -16.39 8.16 -2.92
N ASP A 9 -16.83 9.40 -3.15
CA ASP A 9 -18.09 9.88 -2.55
C ASP A 9 -19.29 9.06 -3.03
N ARG A 10 -19.31 8.69 -4.31
CA ARG A 10 -20.34 7.82 -4.87
C ARG A 10 -20.30 6.41 -4.28
N LEU A 11 -19.11 5.83 -4.11
CA LEU A 11 -18.95 4.53 -3.43
C LEU A 11 -19.42 4.60 -1.99
N ILE A 12 -19.12 5.70 -1.28
CA ILE A 12 -19.55 5.94 0.09
C ILE A 12 -21.08 6.01 0.18
N ALA A 13 -21.71 6.75 -0.74
CA ALA A 13 -23.17 6.88 -0.77
C ALA A 13 -23.88 5.57 -1.14
N GLU A 14 -23.36 4.79 -2.10
CA GLU A 14 -24.00 3.57 -2.59
C GLU A 14 -23.70 2.32 -1.73
N ARG A 15 -22.52 2.27 -1.09
CA ARG A 15 -22.01 1.06 -0.42
C ARG A 15 -21.44 1.29 0.98
N GLY A 16 -21.56 2.51 1.51
CA GLY A 16 -20.91 2.91 2.75
C GLY A 16 -19.42 3.17 2.55
N ASP A 17 -18.71 3.54 3.62
CA ASP A 17 -17.30 3.96 3.56
C ASP A 17 -16.32 2.81 3.33
N ILE A 18 -16.43 2.18 2.17
CA ILE A 18 -15.55 1.12 1.65
C ILE A 18 -14.08 1.56 1.65
N PRO A 19 -13.70 2.81 1.26
CA PRO A 19 -12.31 3.24 1.33
C PRO A 19 -11.74 3.19 2.76
N LEU A 20 -12.48 3.67 3.77
CA LEU A 20 -12.06 3.58 5.16
C LEU A 20 -11.98 2.13 5.64
N GLN A 21 -12.95 1.29 5.26
CA GLN A 21 -12.96 -0.12 5.62
C GLN A 21 -11.74 -0.86 5.05
N VAL A 22 -11.43 -0.66 3.77
CA VAL A 22 -10.26 -1.25 3.12
C VAL A 22 -8.97 -0.79 3.79
N ARG A 23 -8.86 0.49 4.16
CA ARG A 23 -7.70 1.00 4.89
C ARG A 23 -7.52 0.30 6.24
N ARG A 24 -8.60 0.15 7.02
CA ARG A 24 -8.56 -0.54 8.32
C ARG A 24 -8.13 -2.00 8.17
N GLU A 25 -8.68 -2.71 7.20
CA GLU A 25 -8.31 -4.11 6.96
C GLU A 25 -6.86 -4.26 6.49
N ALA A 26 -6.40 -3.38 5.60
CA ALA A 26 -5.00 -3.38 5.18
C ALA A 26 -4.04 -3.16 6.36
N GLU A 27 -4.36 -2.23 7.26
CA GLU A 27 -3.58 -2.00 8.49
C GLU A 27 -3.60 -3.21 9.43
N ARG A 28 -4.76 -3.85 9.61
CA ARG A 28 -4.91 -5.06 10.40
C ARG A 28 -4.04 -6.19 9.85
N VAL A 29 -4.15 -6.49 8.56
CA VAL A 29 -3.36 -7.52 7.87
C VAL A 29 -1.86 -7.21 7.93
N SER A 30 -1.47 -5.95 7.78
CA SER A 30 -0.07 -5.55 7.87
C SER A 30 0.53 -5.86 9.25
N ARG A 31 -0.21 -5.60 10.33
CA ARG A 31 0.22 -5.92 11.71
C ARG A 31 0.27 -7.42 11.96
N ASP A 32 -0.73 -8.16 11.49
CA ASP A 32 -0.76 -9.62 11.59
C ASP A 32 0.47 -10.22 10.87
N LEU A 33 0.80 -9.70 9.69
CA LEU A 33 1.97 -10.12 8.93
C LEU A 33 3.28 -9.78 9.64
N GLU A 34 3.42 -8.55 10.16
CA GLU A 34 4.60 -8.14 10.93
C GLU A 34 4.83 -9.07 12.13
N PHE A 35 3.77 -9.38 12.88
CA PHE A 35 3.83 -10.29 14.02
C PHE A 35 4.30 -11.69 13.62
N VAL A 36 3.78 -12.25 12.52
CA VAL A 36 4.20 -13.56 11.99
C VAL A 36 5.65 -13.55 11.51
N LEU A 37 6.11 -12.44 10.93
CA LEU A 37 7.47 -12.31 10.41
C LEU A 37 8.50 -11.93 11.49
N GLN A 38 8.08 -11.38 12.64
CA GLN A 38 8.97 -10.94 13.72
C GLN A 38 9.97 -12.02 14.18
N PRO A 39 9.58 -13.31 14.38
CA PRO A 39 10.52 -14.36 14.76
C PRO A 39 11.57 -14.68 13.68
N LEU A 40 11.26 -14.41 12.40
CA LEU A 40 12.19 -14.60 11.28
C LEU A 40 13.28 -13.52 11.22
N GLN A 41 13.13 -12.43 11.99
CA GLN A 41 14.08 -11.33 12.10
C GLN A 41 15.05 -11.48 13.29
N SER A 42 15.12 -12.68 13.90
CA SER A 42 16.04 -13.02 14.99
C SER A 42 17.51 -12.65 14.65
N PRO A 43 18.33 -12.19 15.62
CA PRO A 43 19.61 -11.49 15.38
C PRO A 43 20.75 -12.29 14.71
N GLY A 44 20.49 -13.48 14.19
CA GLY A 44 21.46 -14.30 13.44
C GLY A 44 21.21 -14.37 11.93
N ARG A 45 20.12 -13.77 11.41
CA ARG A 45 19.82 -13.79 9.97
C ARG A 45 20.55 -12.63 9.28
N PRO A 46 21.41 -12.88 8.26
CA PRO A 46 22.02 -11.78 7.51
C PRO A 46 20.90 -10.92 6.90
N PRO A 47 21.01 -9.58 6.94
CA PRO A 47 20.00 -8.71 6.37
C PRO A 47 19.80 -9.11 4.91
N ALA A 48 18.56 -9.44 4.54
CA ALA A 48 18.23 -9.58 3.12
C ALA A 48 18.66 -8.28 2.42
N PRO A 49 19.31 -8.36 1.24
CA PRO A 49 19.84 -7.18 0.57
C PRO A 49 18.71 -6.16 0.39
N ARG A 50 18.86 -5.02 1.08
CA ARG A 50 17.88 -3.93 1.20
C ARG A 50 17.61 -3.19 -0.12
N GLY A 51 17.97 -3.79 -1.26
CA GLY A 51 17.91 -3.22 -2.60
C GLY A 51 16.96 -3.94 -3.56
N GLN A 52 16.31 -5.03 -3.15
CA GLN A 52 15.24 -5.64 -3.94
C GLN A 52 13.92 -5.35 -3.23
N ALA A 53 13.44 -4.13 -3.39
CA ALA A 53 12.03 -3.85 -3.15
C ALA A 53 11.24 -4.91 -3.92
N ALA A 54 10.42 -5.69 -3.22
CA ALA A 54 9.44 -6.54 -3.88
C ALA A 54 8.74 -5.69 -4.94
N PRO A 55 8.50 -6.22 -6.16
CA PRO A 55 7.91 -5.42 -7.22
C PRO A 55 6.65 -4.77 -6.68
N ALA A 56 6.67 -3.44 -6.62
CA ALA A 56 5.56 -2.65 -6.13
C ALA A 56 4.31 -3.15 -6.86
N PRO A 57 3.26 -3.59 -6.13
CA PRO A 57 2.07 -4.13 -6.76
C PRO A 57 1.56 -3.13 -7.80
N ALA A 58 1.02 -3.62 -8.92
CA ALA A 58 0.78 -2.82 -10.12
C ALA A 58 0.02 -1.50 -9.87
N TRP A 59 -0.82 -1.45 -8.83
CA TRP A 59 -1.53 -0.26 -8.39
C TRP A 59 -0.64 0.86 -7.81
N GLN A 60 0.52 0.52 -7.22
CA GLN A 60 1.52 1.50 -6.76
C GLN A 60 2.31 2.08 -7.94
N ARG A 61 2.52 1.29 -9.00
CA ARG A 61 3.18 1.76 -10.23
C ARG A 61 2.32 2.79 -10.97
N THR A 62 1.01 2.64 -10.97
CA THR A 62 0.08 3.63 -11.55
C THR A 62 -0.06 4.89 -10.70
N ALA A 63 0.28 4.86 -9.41
CA ALA A 63 0.24 6.03 -8.54
C ALA A 63 1.46 6.95 -8.68
N LEU A 64 2.53 6.51 -9.36
CA LEU A 64 3.69 7.34 -9.63
C LEU A 64 3.39 8.25 -10.84
N PRO A 65 3.35 9.59 -10.68
CA PRO A 65 3.16 10.48 -11.83
C PRO A 65 4.31 10.28 -12.83
N PRO A 66 4.07 10.38 -14.15
CA PRO A 66 5.14 10.34 -15.13
C PRO A 66 6.15 11.44 -14.79
N GLY A 67 7.40 11.04 -14.52
CA GLY A 67 8.48 12.00 -14.27
C GLY A 67 8.66 12.93 -15.47
N PRO A 68 9.07 14.20 -15.26
CA PRO A 68 9.27 15.12 -16.36
C PRO A 68 10.31 14.55 -17.33
N ALA A 69 9.90 14.31 -18.59
CA ALA A 69 10.84 14.04 -19.66
C ALA A 69 11.69 15.30 -19.83
N SER A 70 12.93 15.27 -19.34
CA SER A 70 13.94 16.27 -19.71
C SER A 70 14.44 15.94 -21.10
N LEU A 71 13.97 16.69 -22.11
CA LEU A 71 14.69 16.98 -23.35
C LEU A 71 14.30 18.38 -23.83
#